data_AF-A0A5C6Q1V1-F1
#
_entry.id   AF-A0A5C6Q1V1-F1
#
_cell.length_a   1.000
_cell.length_b   1.000
_cell.length_c   1.000
_cell.angle_alpha   90.00
_cell.angle_beta   90.00
_cell.angle_gamma   90.00
#
_symmetry.space_group_name_H-M   'P 1'
#
loop_
_entity.id
_entity.type
_entity.pdbx_description
1 polymer ?
#
loop_
_entity_poly.entity_id
_entity_poly.type
_entity_poly.pdbx_seq_one_letter_code
_entity_poly.pdbx_strand_id
1 'polypeptide(L)'
;MANYKPDLSCQSKFIPVDFSQQIIPGTFEYALAHIVEDHLDLSGFDRWYHNDKTGAAAYPPSVMLKIILFAYSRGLISSRKIANACETNITFMSLSGDVQPHFTSIAGFVAKMKDQIEPLFTQVLLICDREGLIGRNMFAIDGCKIKSNASKEWSGTFE
;
A
#
# COMPACT_ATOMS: atom_id res chain seq x y z
N MET A 1 11.05 40.89 -32.01
CA MET A 1 10.28 40.12 -31.00
C MET A 1 10.97 38.78 -30.78
N ALA A 2 10.91 38.23 -29.57
CA ALA A 2 11.49 36.93 -29.27
C ALA A 2 10.69 35.81 -29.98
N ASN A 3 11.40 34.83 -30.55
CA ASN A 3 10.82 33.69 -31.25
C ASN A 3 10.72 32.49 -30.31
N TYR A 4 9.60 32.34 -29.61
CA TYR A 4 9.36 31.24 -28.68
C TYR A 4 8.91 29.98 -29.41
N LYS A 5 9.21 28.80 -28.83
CA LYS A 5 8.65 27.53 -29.31
C LYS A 5 7.12 27.51 -29.06
N PRO A 6 6.34 26.84 -29.94
CA PRO A 6 4.90 26.74 -29.76
C PRO A 6 4.56 25.91 -28.51
N ASP A 7 3.54 26.33 -27.78
CA ASP A 7 2.93 25.51 -26.72
C ASP A 7 2.02 24.46 -27.37
N LEU A 8 2.30 23.19 -27.07
CA LEU A 8 1.56 22.04 -27.58
C LEU A 8 0.82 21.29 -26.45
N SER A 9 0.54 21.95 -25.33
CA SER A 9 -0.13 21.37 -24.16
C SER A 9 -1.51 20.74 -24.45
N CYS A 10 -2.18 21.13 -25.53
CA CYS A 10 -3.48 20.56 -25.95
C CYS A 10 -3.38 19.32 -26.87
N GLN A 11 -2.18 18.86 -27.20
CA GLN A 11 -2.01 17.67 -28.06
C GLN A 11 -2.18 16.37 -27.27
N SER A 12 -2.72 15.33 -27.93
CA SER A 12 -2.71 13.98 -27.38
C SER A 12 -1.40 13.27 -27.68
N LYS A 13 -0.87 12.52 -26.72
CA LYS A 13 0.28 11.64 -26.90
C LYS A 13 -0.06 10.25 -26.36
N PHE A 14 0.04 9.24 -27.21
CA PHE A 14 -0.03 7.85 -26.77
C PHE A 14 1.31 7.45 -26.14
N ILE A 15 1.26 6.86 -24.94
CA ILE A 15 2.43 6.34 -24.23
C ILE A 15 2.20 4.84 -24.03
N PRO A 16 2.88 3.96 -24.78
CA PRO A 16 2.80 2.54 -24.50
C PRO A 16 3.50 2.26 -23.16
N VAL A 17 2.80 1.56 -22.26
CA VAL A 17 3.33 1.18 -20.94
C VAL A 17 3.23 -0.34 -20.83
N ASP A 18 4.37 -0.98 -20.54
CA ASP A 18 4.44 -2.39 -20.16
C ASP A 18 4.68 -2.48 -18.66
N PHE A 19 3.66 -2.91 -17.91
CA PHE A 19 3.70 -3.03 -16.46
C PHE A 19 4.78 -3.98 -15.96
N SER A 20 5.09 -5.03 -16.73
CA SER A 20 6.13 -6.00 -16.35
C SER A 20 7.52 -5.35 -16.28
N GLN A 21 7.73 -4.24 -16.99
CA GLN A 21 8.99 -3.50 -17.04
C GLN A 21 9.06 -2.31 -16.08
N GLN A 22 7.96 -1.96 -15.41
CA GLN A 22 7.93 -0.80 -14.51
C GLN A 22 8.35 -1.13 -13.08
N ILE A 23 8.28 -2.41 -12.70
CA ILE A 23 8.69 -2.90 -11.38
C ILE A 23 10.13 -3.41 -11.50
N ILE A 24 11.09 -2.52 -11.25
CA ILE A 24 12.51 -2.75 -11.56
C ILE A 24 13.22 -3.50 -10.42
N PRO A 25 13.97 -4.58 -10.69
CA PRO A 25 14.77 -5.26 -9.67
C PRO A 25 15.68 -4.30 -8.89
N GLY A 26 15.70 -4.46 -7.56
CA GLY A 26 16.46 -3.62 -6.64
C GLY A 26 15.73 -2.35 -6.15
N THR A 27 14.52 -2.07 -6.64
CA THR A 27 13.67 -1.01 -6.07
C THR A 27 12.79 -1.54 -4.95
N PHE A 28 12.20 -0.62 -4.17
CA PHE A 28 11.31 -0.97 -3.07
C PHE A 28 10.02 -1.64 -3.59
N GLU A 29 9.42 -1.11 -4.66
CA GLU A 29 8.20 -1.69 -5.26
C GLU A 29 8.42 -3.10 -5.78
N TYR A 30 9.63 -3.43 -6.27
CA TYR A 30 9.99 -4.79 -6.64
C TYR A 30 10.07 -5.71 -5.42
N ALA A 31 10.80 -5.30 -4.38
CA ALA A 31 10.89 -6.09 -3.15
C ALA A 31 9.51 -6.32 -2.52
N LEU A 32 8.67 -5.28 -2.50
CA LEU A 32 7.30 -5.36 -2.00
C LEU A 32 6.47 -6.34 -2.82
N ALA A 33 6.48 -6.24 -4.16
CA ALA A 33 5.71 -7.12 -5.02
C ALA A 33 6.16 -8.58 -4.86
N HIS A 34 7.47 -8.83 -4.89
CA HIS A 34 8.04 -10.16 -4.73
C HIS A 34 7.69 -10.78 -3.37
N ILE A 35 7.82 -10.03 -2.26
CA ILE A 35 7.47 -10.53 -0.93
C ILE A 35 5.97 -10.87 -0.84
N VAL A 36 5.11 -9.98 -1.33
CA VAL A 36 3.65 -10.16 -1.26
C VAL A 36 3.17 -11.32 -2.14
N GLU A 37 3.80 -11.56 -3.29
CA GLU A 37 3.39 -12.59 -4.24
C GLU A 37 3.97 -13.96 -3.92
N ASP A 38 5.25 -14.01 -3.53
CA ASP A 38 6.00 -15.28 -3.46
C ASP A 38 6.25 -15.79 -2.04
N HIS A 39 6.16 -14.92 -1.01
CA HIS A 39 6.59 -15.26 0.35
C HIS A 39 5.49 -15.14 1.41
N LEU A 40 4.51 -14.27 1.21
CA LEU A 40 3.42 -14.07 2.16
C LEU A 40 2.25 -15.04 1.89
N ASP A 41 1.88 -15.78 2.93
CA ASP A 41 0.62 -16.52 2.97
C ASP A 41 -0.54 -15.55 3.25
N LEU A 42 -1.38 -15.37 2.23
CA LEU A 42 -2.55 -14.50 2.25
C LEU A 42 -3.87 -15.27 2.43
N SER A 43 -3.83 -16.58 2.67
CA SER A 43 -5.06 -17.40 2.85
C SER A 43 -5.93 -16.93 4.02
N GLY A 44 -5.34 -16.25 5.01
CA GLY A 44 -6.07 -15.63 6.11
C GLY A 44 -7.14 -14.62 5.68
N PHE A 45 -6.97 -14.01 4.50
CA PHE A 45 -7.90 -13.06 3.91
C PHE A 45 -9.10 -13.71 3.22
N ASP A 46 -9.06 -15.00 2.89
CA ASP A 46 -10.14 -15.67 2.15
C ASP A 46 -11.49 -15.57 2.88
N ARG A 47 -11.46 -15.61 4.21
CA ARG A 47 -12.64 -15.49 5.08
C ARG A 47 -13.31 -14.11 5.01
N TRP A 48 -12.65 -13.09 4.48
CA TRP A 48 -13.24 -11.76 4.33
C TRP A 48 -14.25 -11.68 3.21
N TYR A 49 -14.16 -12.62 2.27
CA TYR A 49 -14.88 -12.57 1.01
C TYR A 49 -15.87 -13.73 0.94
N HIS A 50 -17.12 -13.39 0.64
CA HIS A 50 -18.18 -14.36 0.36
C HIS A 50 -18.54 -14.20 -1.11
N ASN A 51 -17.56 -14.50 -1.97
CA ASN A 51 -17.65 -14.32 -3.42
C ASN A 51 -18.34 -15.52 -4.06
N ASP A 52 -19.62 -15.71 -3.75
CA ASP A 52 -20.45 -16.56 -4.59
C ASP A 52 -20.54 -15.94 -6.02
N LYS A 53 -21.14 -16.64 -6.98
CA LYS A 53 -21.24 -16.13 -8.35
C LYS A 53 -22.15 -14.90 -8.50
N THR A 54 -22.60 -14.29 -7.39
CA THR A 54 -23.48 -13.13 -7.38
C THR A 54 -22.78 -11.91 -6.78
N GLY A 55 -23.14 -10.71 -7.26
CA GLY A 55 -22.52 -9.47 -6.81
C GLY A 55 -21.21 -9.11 -7.54
N ALA A 56 -20.53 -8.08 -7.03
CA ALA A 56 -19.29 -7.58 -7.61
C ALA A 56 -18.09 -8.45 -7.21
N ALA A 57 -17.17 -8.69 -8.15
CA ALA A 57 -15.94 -9.41 -7.87
C ALA A 57 -15.09 -8.66 -6.84
N ALA A 58 -14.48 -9.40 -5.91
CA ALA A 58 -13.58 -8.82 -4.93
C ALA A 58 -12.21 -8.49 -5.53
N TYR A 59 -11.57 -7.46 -4.98
CA TYR A 59 -10.16 -7.19 -5.25
C TYR A 59 -9.26 -8.20 -4.54
N PRO A 60 -8.24 -8.75 -5.21
CA PRO A 60 -7.28 -9.65 -4.58
C PRO A 60 -6.56 -8.97 -3.40
N PRO A 61 -6.39 -9.66 -2.25
CA PRO A 61 -5.64 -9.13 -1.11
C PRO A 61 -4.20 -8.72 -1.46
N SER A 62 -3.54 -9.46 -2.35
CA SER A 62 -2.18 -9.14 -2.82
C SER A 62 -2.12 -7.77 -3.50
N VAL A 63 -3.08 -7.46 -4.38
CA VAL A 63 -3.19 -6.15 -5.04
C VAL A 63 -3.43 -5.05 -4.01
N MET A 64 -4.38 -5.24 -3.09
CA MET A 64 -4.70 -4.26 -2.05
C MET A 64 -3.49 -3.99 -1.14
N LEU A 65 -2.78 -5.03 -0.72
CA LEU A 65 -1.57 -4.90 0.10
C LEU A 65 -0.46 -4.15 -0.65
N LYS A 66 -0.17 -4.51 -1.90
CA LYS A 66 0.86 -3.84 -2.71
C LYS A 66 0.59 -2.33 -2.82
N ILE A 67 -0.61 -1.92 -3.21
CA ILE A 67 -0.91 -0.48 -3.38
C ILE A 67 -0.92 0.28 -2.06
N ILE A 68 -1.42 -0.33 -0.96
CA ILE A 68 -1.52 0.33 0.35
C ILE A 68 -0.13 0.50 0.96
N LEU A 69 0.68 -0.57 1.00
CA LEU A 69 2.01 -0.54 1.58
C LEU A 69 2.95 0.35 0.77
N PHE A 70 2.87 0.31 -0.57
CA PHE A 70 3.61 1.22 -1.41
C PHE A 70 3.18 2.68 -1.20
N ALA A 71 1.88 2.94 -1.06
CA ALA A 71 1.41 4.28 -0.76
C ALA A 71 1.96 4.80 0.57
N TYR A 72 1.91 3.98 1.62
CA TYR A 72 2.40 4.37 2.94
C TYR A 72 3.91 4.63 2.95
N SER A 73 4.72 3.84 2.23
CA SER A 73 6.16 4.11 2.11
C SER A 73 6.47 5.44 1.41
N ARG A 74 5.53 5.94 0.60
CA ARG A 74 5.60 7.24 -0.09
C ARG A 74 4.88 8.37 0.65
N GLY A 75 4.37 8.14 1.87
CA GLY A 75 3.62 9.14 2.65
C GLY A 75 2.19 9.41 2.17
N LEU A 76 1.65 8.58 1.27
CA LEU A 76 0.29 8.68 0.75
C LEU A 76 -0.69 7.91 1.65
N ILE A 77 -1.14 8.53 2.73
CA ILE A 77 -1.99 7.87 3.74
C ILE A 77 -3.51 7.91 3.45
N SER A 78 -3.97 8.81 2.57
CA SER A 78 -5.40 8.97 2.28
C SER A 78 -5.85 7.95 1.24
N SER A 79 -6.90 7.18 1.53
CA SER A 79 -7.45 6.21 0.57
C SER A 79 -7.86 6.85 -0.77
N ARG A 80 -8.31 8.12 -0.77
CA ARG A 80 -8.60 8.88 -1.99
C ARG A 80 -7.33 9.18 -2.81
N LYS A 81 -6.23 9.52 -2.13
CA LYS A 81 -4.93 9.72 -2.79
C LYS A 81 -4.41 8.41 -3.37
N ILE A 82 -4.61 7.29 -2.68
CA ILE A 82 -4.23 5.95 -3.16
C ILE A 82 -5.04 5.58 -4.40
N ALA A 83 -6.36 5.77 -4.37
CA ALA A 83 -7.23 5.53 -5.53
C ALA A 83 -6.79 6.37 -6.75
N ASN A 84 -6.61 7.68 -6.55
CA ASN A 84 -6.11 8.58 -7.60
C ASN A 84 -4.71 8.17 -8.12
N ALA A 85 -3.84 7.66 -7.25
CA ALA A 85 -2.53 7.17 -7.67
C ALA A 85 -2.66 5.91 -8.55
N CYS A 86 -3.60 5.02 -8.27
CA CYS A 86 -3.89 3.86 -9.14
C CYS A 86 -4.39 4.29 -10.54
N GLU A 87 -5.04 5.44 -10.65
CA GLU A 87 -5.53 5.99 -11.93
C GLU A 87 -4.49 6.82 -12.70
N THR A 88 -3.47 7.37 -12.04
CA THR A 88 -2.59 8.39 -12.64
C THR A 88 -1.10 8.07 -12.58
N ASN A 89 -0.69 7.16 -11.71
CA ASN A 89 0.72 6.83 -11.49
C ASN A 89 1.05 5.45 -12.05
N ILE A 90 1.99 5.41 -13.01
CA ILE A 90 2.40 4.19 -13.71
C ILE A 90 2.89 3.09 -12.76
N THR A 91 3.60 3.43 -11.69
CA THR A 91 4.07 2.42 -10.72
C THR A 91 2.89 1.81 -9.95
N PHE A 92 1.89 2.60 -9.57
CA PHE A 92 0.68 2.07 -8.94
C PHE A 92 -0.15 1.23 -9.91
N MET A 93 -0.32 1.68 -11.15
CA MET A 93 -0.96 0.88 -12.21
C MET A 93 -0.23 -0.47 -12.37
N SER A 94 1.10 -0.45 -12.36
CA SER A 94 1.91 -1.66 -12.52
C SER A 94 1.79 -2.61 -11.32
N LEU A 95 1.77 -2.06 -10.10
CA LEU A 95 1.56 -2.84 -8.88
C LEU A 95 0.14 -3.44 -8.80
N SER A 96 -0.87 -2.72 -9.30
CA SER A 96 -2.26 -3.15 -9.26
C SER A 96 -2.69 -3.97 -10.48
N GLY A 97 -1.88 -4.01 -11.55
CA GLY A 97 -2.29 -4.56 -12.84
C GLY A 97 -3.40 -3.73 -13.50
N ASP A 98 -3.35 -2.40 -13.33
CA ASP A 98 -4.36 -1.40 -13.72
C ASP A 98 -5.76 -1.65 -13.14
N VAL A 99 -5.82 -2.41 -12.04
CA VAL A 99 -6.99 -2.38 -11.19
C VAL A 99 -7.03 -1.02 -10.49
N GLN A 100 -8.19 -0.37 -10.52
CA GLN A 100 -8.41 0.96 -9.95
C GLN A 100 -9.46 0.86 -8.82
N PRO A 101 -9.07 0.41 -7.60
CA PRO A 101 -10.01 0.29 -6.50
C PRO A 101 -10.54 1.65 -6.05
N HIS A 102 -11.85 1.74 -5.88
CA HIS A 102 -12.45 2.92 -5.29
C HIS A 102 -11.96 3.15 -3.86
N PHE A 103 -11.86 4.41 -3.43
CA PHE A 103 -11.30 4.79 -2.13
C PHE A 103 -12.03 4.15 -0.93
N THR A 104 -13.31 3.82 -1.07
CA THR A 104 -14.10 3.12 -0.04
C THR A 104 -13.67 1.68 0.13
N SER A 105 -13.31 0.99 -0.96
CA SER A 105 -12.80 -0.38 -0.93
C SER A 105 -11.44 -0.43 -0.25
N ILE A 106 -10.55 0.53 -0.55
CA ILE A 106 -9.25 0.68 0.11
C ILE A 106 -9.44 0.94 1.60
N ALA A 107 -10.29 1.92 1.96
CA ALA A 107 -10.56 2.23 3.37
C ALA A 107 -11.18 1.04 4.12
N GLY A 108 -12.11 0.32 3.49
CA GLY A 108 -12.76 -0.86 4.07
C GLY A 108 -11.77 -2.01 4.29
N PHE A 109 -10.84 -2.23 3.36
CA PHE A 109 -9.79 -3.23 3.50
C PHE A 109 -8.86 -2.92 4.67
N VAL A 110 -8.39 -1.67 4.79
CA VAL A 110 -7.56 -1.22 5.92
C VAL A 110 -8.33 -1.34 7.25
N ALA A 111 -9.61 -0.95 7.29
CA ALA A 111 -10.41 -1.00 8.50
C ALA A 111 -10.61 -2.42 9.05
N LYS A 112 -10.68 -3.43 8.16
CA LYS A 112 -10.84 -4.85 8.53
C LYS A 112 -9.51 -5.54 8.88
N MET A 113 -8.38 -4.87 8.69
CA MET A 113 -7.03 -5.45 8.82
C MET A 113 -6.63 -5.85 10.24
N LYS A 114 -7.35 -5.38 11.27
CA LYS A 114 -7.03 -5.58 12.69
C LYS A 114 -6.61 -7.02 13.03
N ASP A 115 -7.37 -8.01 12.56
CA ASP A 115 -7.13 -9.41 12.93
C ASP A 115 -6.13 -10.12 12.01
N GLN A 116 -5.73 -9.50 10.89
CA GLN A 116 -4.79 -10.06 9.92
C GLN A 116 -3.40 -9.41 10.00
N ILE A 117 -3.27 -8.21 10.56
CA ILE A 117 -2.01 -7.47 10.55
C ILE A 117 -0.91 -8.16 11.37
N GLU A 118 -1.24 -8.73 12.53
CA GLU A 118 -0.27 -9.39 13.40
C GLU A 118 0.28 -10.68 12.76
N PRO A 119 -0.56 -11.62 12.26
CA PRO A 119 -0.07 -12.78 11.52
C PRO A 119 0.76 -12.38 10.30
N LEU A 120 0.30 -11.39 9.52
CA LEU A 120 1.00 -10.93 8.33
C LEU A 120 2.39 -10.36 8.67
N PHE A 121 2.46 -9.49 9.68
CA PHE A 121 3.73 -8.88 10.10
C PHE A 121 4.69 -9.90 10.71
N THR A 122 4.16 -10.92 11.40
CA THR A 122 4.97 -12.05 11.89
C THR A 122 5.66 -12.77 10.74
N GLN A 123 4.95 -13.02 9.62
CA GLN A 123 5.56 -13.62 8.44
C GLN A 123 6.69 -12.75 7.87
N VAL A 124 6.51 -11.42 7.81
CA VAL A 124 7.55 -10.49 7.37
C VAL A 124 8.80 -10.61 8.24
N LEU A 125 8.65 -10.65 9.57
CA LEU A 125 9.78 -10.83 10.49
C LEU A 125 10.48 -12.18 10.29
N LEU A 126 9.74 -13.26 10.05
CA LEU A 126 10.31 -14.58 9.76
C LEU A 126 11.09 -14.60 8.44
N ILE A 127 10.60 -13.90 7.41
CA ILE A 127 11.32 -13.72 6.15
C ILE A 127 12.63 -12.97 6.42
N CYS A 128 12.57 -11.86 7.15
CA CYS A 128 13.77 -11.09 7.51
C CYS A 128 14.80 -11.90 8.32
N ASP A 129 14.39 -12.76 9.27
CA ASP A 129 15.33 -13.63 10.00
C ASP A 129 15.99 -14.66 9.08
N ARG A 130 15.22 -15.29 8.19
CA ARG A 130 15.74 -16.27 7.22
C ARG A 130 16.76 -15.67 6.25
N GLU A 131 16.52 -14.43 5.82
CA GLU A 131 17.43 -13.66 4.96
C GLU A 131 18.60 -13.03 5.74
N GLY A 132 18.69 -13.25 7.06
CA GLY A 132 19.76 -12.69 7.89
C GLY A 132 19.69 -11.17 8.08
N LEU A 133 18.55 -10.56 7.80
CA LEU A 133 18.31 -9.11 7.92
C LEU A 133 18.03 -8.68 9.36
N ILE A 134 17.62 -9.62 10.22
CA ILE A 134 17.48 -9.36 11.66
C ILE A 134 18.84 -9.61 12.32
N GLY A 135 19.53 -8.51 12.64
CA GLY A 135 20.70 -8.58 13.50
C GLY A 135 20.31 -9.15 14.86
N ARG A 136 20.81 -10.34 15.20
CA ARG A 136 20.61 -11.00 16.52
C ARG A 136 21.33 -10.28 17.68
N ASN A 137 21.69 -9.03 17.46
CA ASN A 137 22.30 -8.16 18.45
C ASN A 137 21.19 -7.69 19.39
N MET A 138 21.47 -7.66 20.69
CA MET A 138 20.54 -7.12 21.68
C MET A 138 20.18 -5.68 21.32
N PHE A 139 18.90 -5.46 20.98
CA PHE A 139 18.34 -4.14 20.71
C PHE A 139 17.46 -3.75 21.89
N ALA A 140 17.96 -2.86 22.75
CA ALA A 140 17.18 -2.32 23.87
C ALA A 140 16.33 -1.14 23.36
N ILE A 141 15.02 -1.34 23.26
CA ILE A 141 14.06 -0.27 22.96
C ILE A 141 13.61 0.30 24.30
N ASP A 142 14.23 1.39 24.74
CA ASP A 142 13.70 2.18 25.85
C ASP A 142 12.53 3.02 25.34
N GLY A 143 11.32 2.55 25.60
CA GLY A 143 10.09 3.22 25.19
C GLY A 143 9.87 4.49 26.01
N CYS A 144 10.22 5.66 25.46
CA CYS A 144 9.77 6.92 26.03
C CYS A 144 8.25 7.06 25.85
N LYS A 145 7.50 7.12 26.96
CA LYS A 145 6.07 7.45 26.93
C LYS A 145 5.91 8.94 26.61
N ILE A 146 5.66 9.26 25.34
CA ILE A 146 5.34 10.63 24.92
C ILE A 146 3.87 10.91 25.29
N LYS A 147 3.63 12.02 26.01
CA LYS A 147 2.27 12.46 26.33
C LYS A 147 1.52 12.79 25.04
N SER A 148 0.37 12.15 24.83
CA SER A 148 -0.54 12.49 23.73
C SER A 148 -1.20 13.85 23.99
N ASN A 149 -1.35 14.68 22.95
CA ASN A 149 -2.03 15.98 22.98
C ASN A 149 -3.56 15.86 23.21
N ALA A 150 -4.09 14.64 23.29
CA ALA A 150 -5.50 14.34 23.54
C ALA A 150 -5.67 13.46 24.79
N SER A 151 -4.88 13.70 25.85
CA SER A 151 -5.15 13.09 27.15
C SER A 151 -6.56 13.46 27.62
N LYS A 152 -7.37 12.45 28.00
CA LYS A 152 -8.70 12.64 28.60
C LYS A 152 -8.69 13.54 29.84
N GLU A 153 -7.54 13.69 30.48
CA GLU A 153 -7.36 14.57 31.64
C GLU A 153 -7.47 16.07 31.27
N TRP A 154 -7.35 16.41 29.98
CA TRP A 154 -7.42 17.79 29.46
C TRP A 154 -8.66 18.06 28.59
N SER A 155 -9.54 17.06 28.37
CA SER A 155 -10.84 17.31 27.76
C SER A 155 -11.76 17.94 28.82
N GLY A 156 -11.59 19.25 29.04
CA GLY A 156 -12.46 20.03 29.90
C GLY A 156 -13.89 19.96 29.40
N THR A 157 -14.78 19.37 30.20
CA THR A 157 -16.20 19.70 30.15
C THR A 157 -16.30 21.13 30.65
N PHE A 158 -16.65 22.07 29.77
CA PHE A 158 -16.98 23.43 30.19
C PHE A 158 -18.35 23.36 30.88
N GLU A 159 -18.38 23.63 32.19
CA GLU A 159 -19.60 24.09 32.89
C GLU A 159 -19.86 25.56 32.57
#